data_AF-A0A7K4CDH3-F1
#
_entry.id   AF-A0A7K4CDH3-F1
#
_cell.length_a   1.000
_cell.length_b   1.000
_cell.length_c   1.000
_cell.angle_alpha   90.00
_cell.angle_beta   90.00
_cell.angle_gamma   90.00
#
_symmetry.space_group_name_H-M   'P 1'
#
loop_
_entity.id
_entity.type
_entity.pdbx_description
1 polymer ?
#
loop_
_entity_poly.entity_id
_entity_poly.type
_entity_poly.pdbx_seq_one_letter_code
_entity_poly.pdbx_strand_id
1 'polypeptide(L)'
;MTKNSVPLTEKVLVSYETKQVLMSIREPGERYGDVIERVLSDRKRQDFIAHLDRVAAEGDFVLLDDDPEYASLKKEMQRETRNHKKGAAVH
;
A
#
# COMPACT_ATOMS: atom_id res chain seq x y z
N MET A 1 3.62 30.80 -25.22
CA MET A 1 3.49 29.65 -24.28
C MET A 1 3.70 30.16 -22.87
N THR A 2 2.63 30.53 -22.18
CA THR A 2 2.65 30.96 -20.79
C THR A 2 2.83 29.74 -19.89
N LYS A 3 3.97 29.68 -19.19
CA LYS A 3 4.22 28.69 -18.14
C LYS A 3 3.23 28.97 -17.00
N ASN A 4 2.17 28.18 -16.92
CA ASN A 4 1.29 28.13 -15.77
C ASN A 4 2.07 27.55 -14.60
N SER A 5 2.72 28.40 -13.81
CA SER A 5 3.31 28.02 -12.54
C SER A 5 2.18 27.74 -11.55
N VAL A 6 1.75 26.49 -11.47
CA VAL A 6 0.95 26.01 -10.35
C VAL A 6 1.74 26.34 -9.08
N PRO A 7 1.16 27.02 -8.07
CA PRO A 7 1.88 27.29 -6.84
C PRO A 7 2.20 25.95 -6.18
N LEU A 8 3.49 25.62 -6.07
CA LEU A 8 4.01 24.30 -5.69
C LEU A 8 3.74 23.88 -4.23
N THR A 9 2.98 24.64 -3.45
CA THR A 9 2.61 24.29 -2.07
C THR A 9 1.39 25.09 -1.63
N GLU A 10 0.30 24.39 -1.30
CA GLU A 10 -0.77 24.97 -0.48
C GLU A 10 -0.20 25.42 0.87
N LYS A 11 -0.57 26.62 1.32
CA LYS A 11 -0.17 27.13 2.62
C LYS A 11 -1.08 26.53 3.69
N VAL A 12 -0.56 25.59 4.45
CA VAL A 12 -1.28 24.95 5.57
C VAL A 12 -0.88 25.63 6.87
N LEU A 13 -1.87 26.10 7.63
CA LEU A 13 -1.67 26.62 8.99
C LEU A 13 -1.61 25.44 9.97
N VAL A 14 -0.63 25.46 10.87
CA VAL A 14 -0.45 24.45 11.91
C VAL A 14 -0.37 25.12 13.28
N SER A 15 -0.71 24.37 14.33
CA SER A 15 -0.53 24.85 15.71
C SER A 15 0.96 25.04 16.03
N TYR A 16 1.26 25.84 17.05
CA TYR A 16 2.62 26.04 17.53
C TYR A 16 3.27 24.72 17.96
N GLU A 17 2.51 23.87 18.65
CA GLU A 17 2.98 22.55 19.10
C GLU A 17 3.33 21.65 17.91
N THR A 18 2.45 21.54 16.91
CA THR A 18 2.72 20.75 15.70
C THR A 18 3.95 21.26 14.97
N LYS A 19 4.16 22.58 14.91
CA LYS A 19 5.37 23.15 14.33
C LYS A 19 6.62 22.70 15.09
N GLN A 20 6.61 22.71 16.42
CA GLN A 20 7.77 22.27 17.23
C GLN A 20 8.08 20.79 17.01
N VAL A 21 7.05 19.95 16.96
CA VAL A 21 7.21 18.51 16.66
C VAL A 21 7.83 18.34 15.28
N LEU A 22 7.29 18.97 14.24
CA LEU A 22 7.83 18.88 12.88
C LEU A 22 9.28 19.37 12.79
N MET A 23 9.64 20.41 13.55
CA MET A 23 11.04 20.89 13.61
C MET A 23 11.98 19.89 14.29
N SER A 24 11.50 19.16 15.30
CA SER A 24 12.32 18.20 16.06
C SER A 24 12.64 16.92 15.30
N ILE A 25 11.78 16.52 14.35
CA ILE A 25 11.90 15.25 13.60
C ILE A 25 12.41 15.45 12.17
N ARG A 26 12.60 16.70 11.75
CA ARG A 26 13.05 17.07 10.41
C ARG A 26 14.56 16.90 10.31
N GLU A 27 15.01 16.24 9.26
CA GLU A 27 16.44 16.12 8.97
C GLU A 27 17.01 17.36 8.26
N PRO A 28 18.31 17.64 8.39
CA PRO A 28 18.95 18.75 7.69
C PRO A 28 18.75 18.65 6.17
N GLY A 29 18.18 19.70 5.57
CA GLY A 29 17.90 19.76 4.13
C GLY A 29 16.56 19.16 3.69
N GLU A 30 15.86 18.42 4.55
CA GLU A 30 14.53 17.86 4.26
C GLU A 30 13.48 18.98 4.18
N ARG A 31 12.43 18.85 3.36
CA ARG A 31 11.31 19.81 3.36
C ARG A 31 10.24 19.38 4.36
N TYR A 32 9.52 20.34 4.95
CA TYR A 32 8.41 20.01 5.85
C TYR A 32 7.31 19.18 5.19
N GLY A 33 7.08 19.34 3.88
CA GLY A 33 6.15 18.50 3.14
C GLY A 33 6.53 17.02 3.19
N ASP A 34 7.82 16.73 2.99
CA ASP A 34 8.35 15.37 2.97
C ASP A 34 8.27 14.73 4.38
N VAL A 35 8.56 15.53 5.43
CA VAL A 35 8.37 15.11 6.83
C VAL A 35 6.91 14.73 7.11
N ILE A 36 5.97 15.57 6.69
CA ILE A 36 4.53 15.33 6.89
C ILE A 36 4.09 14.06 6.15
N GLU A 37 4.53 13.89 4.90
CA GLU A 37 4.21 12.72 4.09
C GLU A 37 4.73 11.43 4.73
N ARG A 38 5.97 11.45 5.24
CA ARG A 38 6.55 10.32 5.99
C ARG A 38 5.73 9.98 7.22
N VAL A 39 5.44 10.96 8.07
CA VAL A 39 4.66 10.74 9.32
C VAL A 39 3.26 10.18 9.01
N LEU A 40 2.59 10.70 7.98
CA LEU A 40 1.27 10.20 7.57
C LEU A 40 1.35 8.78 7.02
N SER A 41 2.39 8.47 6.26
CA SER A 41 2.60 7.13 5.70
C SER A 41 2.91 6.11 6.78
N ASP A 42 3.74 6.47 7.76
CA ASP A 42 4.06 5.62 8.91
C ASP A 42 2.82 5.30 9.74
N ARG A 43 1.98 6.31 10.00
CA ARG A 43 0.70 6.12 10.71
C ARG A 43 -0.25 5.21 9.94
N LYS A 44 -0.45 5.47 8.64
CA LYS A 44 -1.28 4.60 7.79
C LYS A 44 -0.79 3.16 7.78
N ARG A 45 0.53 2.96 7.73
CA ARG A 45 1.14 1.64 7.78
C ARG A 45 0.85 0.95 9.13
N GLN A 46 1.00 1.66 10.24
CA GLN A 46 0.69 1.11 11.57
C GLN A 46 -0.79 0.76 11.70
N ASP A 47 -1.69 1.64 11.27
CA ASP A 47 -3.13 1.41 11.28
C ASP A 47 -3.50 0.18 10.42
N PHE A 48 -2.86 0.03 9.27
CA PHE A 48 -3.06 -1.13 8.39
C PHE A 48 -2.56 -2.44 9.02
N ILE A 49 -1.39 -2.42 9.67
CA ILE A 49 -0.88 -3.59 10.40
C ILE A 49 -1.85 -3.98 11.52
N ALA A 50 -2.29 -3.02 12.32
CA ALA A 50 -3.25 -3.28 13.39
C ALA A 50 -4.59 -3.84 12.86
N HIS A 51 -5.02 -3.37 11.68
CA HIS A 51 -6.18 -3.93 11.01
C HIS A 51 -5.96 -5.40 10.60
N LEU A 52 -4.82 -5.73 9.99
CA LEU A 52 -4.49 -7.10 9.61
C LEU A 52 -4.38 -8.02 10.83
N ASP A 53 -3.77 -7.57 11.92
CA ASP A 53 -3.67 -8.33 13.17
C ASP A 53 -5.06 -8.62 13.74
N ARG A 54 -5.97 -7.65 13.67
CA ARG A 54 -7.36 -7.83 14.08
C ARG A 54 -8.08 -8.85 13.20
N VAL A 55 -7.94 -8.75 11.88
CA VAL A 55 -8.52 -9.72 10.95
C VAL A 55 -7.97 -11.11 11.21
N ALA A 56 -6.66 -11.26 11.47
CA ALA A 56 -6.02 -12.53 11.81
C ALA A 56 -6.56 -13.13 13.12
N ALA A 57 -6.87 -12.29 14.11
CA ALA A 57 -7.37 -12.75 15.41
C ALA A 57 -8.88 -13.03 15.44
N GLU A 58 -9.67 -12.22 14.76
CA GLU A 58 -11.14 -12.22 14.85
C GLU A 58 -11.82 -12.78 13.59
N GLY A 59 -11.06 -13.05 12.53
CA GLY A 59 -11.59 -13.46 11.23
C GLY A 59 -12.12 -14.89 11.22
N ASP A 60 -13.31 -15.07 10.68
CA ASP A 60 -13.83 -16.37 10.27
C ASP A 60 -13.19 -16.79 8.95
N PHE A 61 -12.06 -17.49 9.04
CA PHE A 61 -11.33 -17.97 7.87
C PHE A 61 -11.99 -19.22 7.28
N VAL A 62 -12.20 -19.19 5.97
CA VAL A 62 -12.67 -20.34 5.19
C VAL A 62 -11.54 -20.89 4.33
N LEU A 63 -11.49 -22.20 4.15
CA LEU A 63 -10.56 -22.82 3.21
C LEU A 63 -11.04 -22.53 1.79
N LEU A 64 -10.20 -21.86 1.00
CA LEU A 64 -10.50 -21.57 -0.41
C LEU A 64 -10.67 -22.85 -1.25
N ASP A 65 -10.11 -23.97 -0.83
CA ASP A 65 -10.28 -25.26 -1.52
C ASP A 65 -11.69 -25.87 -1.32
N ASP A 66 -12.43 -25.42 -0.29
CA ASP A 66 -13.82 -25.81 -0.05
C ASP A 66 -14.80 -24.92 -0.85
N ASP A 67 -14.33 -23.81 -1.41
CA ASP A 67 -15.10 -22.95 -2.29
C ASP A 67 -15.13 -23.53 -3.72
N PRO A 68 -16.33 -23.90 -4.24
CA PRO A 68 -16.44 -24.55 -5.54
C PRO A 68 -16.08 -23.63 -6.72
N GLU A 69 -16.22 -22.31 -6.57
CA GLU A 69 -15.85 -21.31 -7.57
C GLU A 69 -14.32 -21.20 -7.64
N TYR A 70 -13.66 -21.08 -6.50
CA TYR A 70 -12.20 -21.03 -6.43
C TYR A 70 -11.54 -22.35 -6.88
N ALA A 71 -12.10 -23.49 -6.51
CA ALA A 71 -11.63 -24.80 -6.97
C ALA A 71 -11.71 -24.94 -8.50
N SER A 72 -12.69 -24.30 -9.13
CA SER A 72 -12.85 -24.28 -10.59
C SER A 72 -11.78 -23.41 -11.26
N LEU A 73 -11.53 -22.22 -10.73
CA LEU A 73 -10.46 -21.33 -11.19
C LEU A 73 -9.07 -21.97 -11.07
N LYS A 74 -8.78 -22.64 -9.95
CA LYS A 74 -7.51 -23.36 -9.73
C LYS A 74 -7.28 -24.46 -10.76
N LYS A 75 -8.33 -25.19 -11.16
CA LYS A 75 -8.25 -26.22 -12.21
C LYS A 75 -7.96 -25.64 -13.58
N GLU A 76 -8.52 -24.48 -13.90
CA GLU A 76 -8.30 -23.78 -15.17
C GLU A 76 -6.86 -23.28 -15.29
N MET A 77 -6.35 -22.59 -14.27
CA MET A 77 -4.92 -22.18 -14.19
C MET A 77 -3.95 -23.36 -14.34
N GLN A 78 -4.24 -24.50 -13.69
CA GLN A 78 -3.41 -25.70 -13.82
C GLN A 78 -3.41 -26.27 -15.24
N ARG A 79 -4.54 -26.18 -15.96
CA ARG A 79 -4.63 -26.61 -17.37
C ARG A 79 -3.80 -25.70 -18.27
N GLU A 80 -3.91 -24.38 -18.12
CA GLU A 80 -3.11 -23.42 -18.88
C GLU A 80 -1.61 -23.61 -18.67
N THR A 81 -1.19 -23.76 -17.41
CA THR A 81 0.23 -23.97 -17.07
C THR A 81 0.78 -25.28 -17.67
N ARG A 82 -0.03 -26.35 -17.69
CA ARG A 82 0.33 -27.63 -18.34
C ARG A 82 0.42 -27.51 -19.86
N ASN A 83 -0.49 -26.77 -20.48
CA ASN A 83 -0.49 -26.55 -21.92
C ASN A 83 0.71 -25.70 -22.35
N HIS A 84 1.09 -24.69 -21.57
CA HIS A 84 2.27 -23.87 -21.81
C HIS A 84 3.57 -24.68 -21.70
N LYS A 85 3.69 -25.54 -20.67
CA LYS A 85 4.86 -26.44 -20.52
C LYS A 85 4.94 -27.49 -21.64
N LYS A 86 3.81 -28.00 -22.13
CA LYS A 86 3.80 -28.91 -23.28
C LYS A 86 4.18 -28.21 -24.59
N GLY A 87 3.74 -26.97 -24.81
CA GLY A 87 4.16 -26.17 -25.97
C GLY A 87 5.65 -25.84 -25.97
N ALA A 88 6.22 -25.56 -24.80
CA ALA A 88 7.65 -25.27 -24.64
C ALA A 88 8.57 -26.51 -24.82
N ALA A 89 8.03 -27.72 -24.66
CA ALA A 89 8.79 -28.97 -24.78
C ALA A 89 8.75 -29.59 -26.20
N VAL A 90 8.06 -28.96 -27.16
CA VAL A 90 7.90 -29.43 -28.56
C VAL A 90 8.86 -28.69 -29.52
N HIS A 91 9.86 -27.99 -29.00
CA HIS A 91 10.94 -27.37 -29.77
C HIS A 91 12.31 -27.97 -29.44
#